data_AF-A0A7C3LU27-F1
#
_entry.id   AF-A0A7C3LU27-F1
#
_cell.length_a   1.000
_cell.length_b   1.000
_cell.length_c   1.000
_cell.angle_alpha   90.00
_cell.angle_beta   90.00
_cell.angle_gamma   90.00
#
_symmetry.space_group_name_H-M   'P 1'
#
loop_
_entity.id
_entity.type
_entity.pdbx_description
1 polymer ?
#
loop_
_entity_poly.entity_id
_entity_poly.type
_entity_poly.pdbx_seq_one_letter_code
_entity_poly.pdbx_strand_id
1 'polypeptide(L)'
;MHALAEISHDIGRQTGIILSREGSVLEVLVGTPQEIYIEKLPDSRGGDHLLRGLTLVHTHLKGEPLSRDDLNDLALLRLDAQIVIHMKSHL
;
A
#
# COMPACT_ATOMS: atom_id res chain seq x y z
N MET A 1 6.30 10.24 -0.86
CA MET A 1 5.56 9.82 0.36
C MET A 1 4.75 10.95 0.98
N HIS A 2 5.30 12.16 1.18
CA HIS A 2 4.51 13.32 1.67
C HIS A 2 3.20 13.56 0.91
N ALA A 3 3.28 13.59 -0.43
CA ALA A 3 2.11 13.81 -1.28
C ALA A 3 0.99 12.76 -1.08
N LEU A 4 1.31 11.50 -0.78
CA LEU A 4 0.30 10.48 -0.48
C LEU A 4 -0.46 10.81 0.81
N ALA A 5 0.25 11.27 1.83
CA ALA A 5 -0.36 11.67 3.10
C ALA A 5 -1.22 12.92 2.94
N GLU A 6 -0.77 13.92 2.17
CA GLU A 6 -1.57 15.12 1.84
C GLU A 6 -2.85 14.75 1.09
N ILE A 7 -2.75 13.95 0.03
CA ILE A 7 -3.93 13.53 -0.75
C ILE A 7 -4.88 12.73 0.15
N SER A 8 -4.36 11.80 0.95
CA SER A 8 -5.19 11.02 1.91
C SER A 8 -5.94 11.91 2.89
N HIS A 9 -5.28 12.96 3.39
CA HIS A 9 -5.89 13.94 4.28
C HIS A 9 -7.03 14.68 3.58
N ASP A 10 -6.78 15.18 2.36
CA ASP A 10 -7.73 15.99 1.61
C ASP A 10 -8.98 15.20 1.22
N ILE A 11 -8.83 13.91 0.86
CA ILE A 11 -9.95 13.08 0.40
C ILE A 11 -10.57 12.22 1.51
N GLY A 12 -9.96 12.20 2.71
CA GLY A 12 -10.41 11.38 3.84
C GLY A 12 -10.41 9.88 3.57
N ARG A 13 -9.49 9.38 2.74
CA ARG A 13 -9.37 7.96 2.37
C ARG A 13 -7.92 7.52 2.39
N GLN A 14 -7.69 6.23 2.61
CA GLN A 14 -6.37 5.65 2.40
C GLN A 14 -5.99 5.77 0.92
N THR A 15 -4.76 6.19 0.66
CA THR A 15 -4.16 6.20 -0.69
C THR A 15 -2.89 5.40 -0.67
N GLY A 16 -2.61 4.71 -1.77
CA GLY A 16 -1.42 3.89 -1.88
C GLY A 16 -0.85 3.86 -3.28
N ILE A 17 0.35 3.30 -3.37
CA ILE A 17 1.05 3.05 -4.63
C ILE A 17 1.64 1.65 -4.60
N ILE A 18 1.68 1.02 -5.78
CA ILE A 18 2.50 -0.15 -6.02
C ILE A 18 3.79 0.30 -6.69
N LEU A 19 4.93 -0.07 -6.10
CA LEU A 19 6.25 0.22 -6.62
C LEU A 19 6.89 -1.04 -7.21
N SER A 20 7.62 -0.87 -8.32
CA SER A 20 8.57 -1.87 -8.77
C SER A 20 9.79 -1.93 -7.84
N ARG A 21 10.63 -2.95 -7.99
CA ARG A 21 11.89 -3.09 -7.23
C ARG A 21 12.86 -1.92 -7.47
N GLU A 22 12.77 -1.27 -8.63
CA GLU A 22 13.56 -0.08 -8.99
C GLU A 22 12.94 1.22 -8.44
N GLY A 23 11.80 1.15 -7.74
CA GLY A 23 11.11 2.29 -7.15
C GLY A 23 10.20 3.05 -8.12
N SER A 24 9.92 2.50 -9.31
CA SER A 24 8.96 3.10 -10.25
C SER A 24 7.53 2.88 -9.78
N VAL A 25 6.68 3.91 -9.87
CA VAL A 25 5.24 3.79 -9.56
C VAL A 25 4.55 3.03 -10.70
N LEU A 26 4.02 1.85 -10.40
CA LEU A 26 3.31 0.99 -11.34
C LEU A 26 1.80 1.25 -11.30
N GLU A 27 1.26 1.60 -10.14
CA GLU A 27 -0.17 1.80 -9.92
C GLU A 27 -0.42 2.75 -8.75
N VAL A 28 -1.54 3.48 -8.81
CA VAL A 28 -2.05 4.34 -7.72
C VAL A 28 -3.39 3.76 -7.27
N LEU A 29 -3.54 3.60 -5.97
CA LEU A 29 -4.71 3.01 -5.33
C LEU A 29 -5.40 4.05 -4.45
N VAL A 30 -6.74 4.07 -4.49
CA VAL A 30 -7.57 4.88 -3.60
C VAL A 30 -8.58 3.97 -2.93
N GLY A 31 -8.46 3.86 -1.61
CA GLY A 31 -9.30 3.00 -0.80
C GLY A 31 -10.46 3.71 -0.15
N THR A 32 -10.88 3.13 0.97
CA THR A 32 -11.80 3.70 1.94
C THR A 32 -11.00 4.35 3.08
N PRO A 33 -11.63 4.96 4.09
CA PRO A 33 -10.92 5.38 5.30
C PRO A 33 -10.27 4.24 6.10
N GLN A 34 -10.68 2.98 5.87
CA GLN A 34 -10.27 1.81 6.66
C GLN A 34 -9.32 0.87 5.93
N GLU A 35 -9.41 0.78 4.60
CA GLU A 35 -8.68 -0.23 3.82
C GLU A 35 -8.41 0.24 2.39
N ILE A 36 -7.36 -0.31 1.78
CA ILE A 36 -7.11 -0.27 0.34
C ILE A 36 -7.35 -1.64 -0.25
N TYR A 37 -8.13 -1.68 -1.33
CA TYR A 37 -8.38 -2.91 -2.07
C TYR A 37 -7.48 -2.98 -3.30
N ILE A 38 -6.84 -4.13 -3.52
CA ILE A 38 -6.04 -4.42 -4.70
C ILE A 38 -6.84 -5.38 -5.58
N GLU A 39 -7.48 -4.86 -6.63
CA GLU A 39 -8.29 -5.69 -7.55
C GLU A 39 -7.43 -6.69 -8.33
N LYS A 40 -6.29 -6.22 -8.85
CA LYS A 40 -5.32 -7.03 -9.58
C LYS A 40 -3.93 -6.42 -9.44
N LEU A 41 -2.92 -7.27 -9.24
CA LEU A 41 -1.54 -6.81 -9.22
C LEU A 41 -1.01 -6.51 -10.64
N PRO A 42 -0.15 -5.50 -10.78
CA PRO A 42 0.63 -5.30 -12.00
C PRO A 42 1.45 -6.55 -12.35
N ASP A 43 1.70 -6.75 -13.63
CA ASP A 43 2.50 -7.89 -14.09
C ASP A 43 3.92 -7.82 -13.51
N SER A 44 4.26 -8.84 -12.71
CA SER A 44 5.59 -9.01 -12.12
C SER A 44 6.41 -10.01 -12.91
N ARG A 45 7.70 -9.72 -13.14
CA ARG A 45 8.61 -10.63 -13.86
C ARG A 45 9.13 -11.82 -13.04
N GLY A 46 8.56 -12.07 -11.85
CA GLY A 46 8.99 -13.15 -10.95
C GLY A 46 8.31 -14.48 -11.27
N GLY A 47 9.07 -15.58 -11.25
CA GLY A 47 8.51 -16.93 -11.32
C GLY A 47 7.67 -17.27 -10.08
N ASP A 48 6.85 -18.33 -10.16
CA ASP A 48 5.83 -18.69 -9.15
C ASP A 48 6.35 -19.02 -7.75
N HIS A 49 7.65 -18.99 -7.50
CA HIS A 49 8.28 -19.32 -6.22
C HIS A 49 8.96 -18.11 -5.57
N LEU A 50 8.98 -16.96 -6.24
CA LEU A 50 9.66 -15.75 -5.79
C LEU A 50 8.65 -14.70 -5.32
N LEU A 51 9.13 -13.74 -4.52
CA LEU A 51 8.41 -12.50 -4.27
C LEU A 51 8.29 -11.71 -5.57
N ARG A 52 7.20 -10.95 -5.72
CA ARG A 52 6.80 -10.37 -7.01
C ARG A 52 7.64 -9.17 -7.45
N GLY A 53 8.58 -8.68 -6.65
CA GLY A 53 9.26 -7.42 -6.97
C GLY A 53 8.34 -6.21 -6.85
N LEU A 54 7.29 -6.34 -6.04
CA LEU A 54 6.26 -5.32 -5.84
C LEU A 54 6.27 -4.90 -4.37
N THR A 55 6.30 -3.59 -4.13
CA THR A 55 6.15 -3.02 -2.80
C THR A 55 4.87 -2.19 -2.74
N LEU A 56 3.98 -2.50 -1.80
CA LEU A 56 2.83 -1.64 -1.50
C LEU A 56 3.25 -0.57 -0.50
N VAL A 57 2.95 0.69 -0.81
CA VAL A 57 3.02 1.79 0.15
C VAL A 57 1.66 2.44 0.28
N HIS A 58 1.09 2.51 1.47
CA HIS A 58 -0.21 3.15 1.69
C HIS A 58 -0.28 3.93 2.99
N THR A 59 -1.36 4.69 3.17
CA THR A 59 -1.60 5.53 4.35
C THR A 59 -2.56 4.87 5.31
N HIS A 60 -2.35 5.07 6.61
CA HIS A 60 -3.29 4.73 7.67
C HIS A 60 -3.76 6.02 8.35
N LEU A 61 -5.07 6.30 8.27
CA LEU A 61 -5.62 7.62 8.62
C LEU A 61 -5.66 7.88 10.12
N LYS A 62 -5.75 6.84 10.95
CA LYS A 62 -5.87 6.96 12.41
C LYS A 62 -4.55 6.65 13.13
N GLY A 63 -3.46 6.49 12.38
CA GLY A 63 -2.14 6.16 12.92
C GLY A 63 -2.05 4.73 13.44
N GLU A 64 -2.98 3.87 13.06
CA GLU A 64 -3.00 2.46 13.38
C GLU A 64 -1.77 1.74 12.78
N PRO A 65 -1.18 0.75 13.49
CA PRO A 65 -0.09 -0.05 12.93
C PRO A 65 -0.57 -0.93 11.78
N LEU A 66 0.35 -1.68 11.17
CA LEU A 66 0.01 -2.76 10.24
C LEU A 66 -1.09 -3.65 10.84
N SER A 67 -2.18 -3.79 10.10
CA SER A 67 -3.32 -4.62 10.44
C SER A 67 -3.04 -6.09 10.11
N ARG A 68 -3.93 -6.98 10.55
CA ARG A 68 -3.83 -8.40 10.16
C ARG A 68 -4.08 -8.60 8.67
N ASP A 69 -4.93 -7.78 8.08
CA ASP A 69 -5.23 -7.81 6.65
C ASP A 69 -4.02 -7.35 5.84
N ASP A 70 -3.30 -6.33 6.31
CA ASP A 70 -2.01 -5.95 5.71
C ASP A 70 -1.00 -7.10 5.68
N LEU A 71 -0.87 -7.83 6.79
CA LEU A 71 0.04 -8.97 6.87
C LEU A 71 -0.43 -10.16 6.01
N ASN A 72 -1.73 -10.36 5.91
CA ASN A 72 -2.31 -11.37 5.02
C ASN A 72 -2.03 -11.02 3.56
N ASP A 73 -2.23 -9.75 3.17
CA ASP A 73 -1.96 -9.27 1.81
C ASP A 73 -0.49 -9.41 1.46
N LEU A 74 0.43 -8.97 2.34
CA LEU A 74 1.88 -9.17 2.15
C LEU A 74 2.21 -10.63 1.80
N ALA A 75 1.63 -11.59 2.54
CA ALA A 75 1.88 -13.01 2.35
C ALA A 75 1.18 -13.60 1.11
N LEU A 76 -0.13 -13.38 0.95
CA LEU A 76 -0.95 -13.93 -0.14
C LEU A 76 -0.60 -13.30 -1.49
N LEU A 77 -0.35 -11.99 -1.48
CA LEU A 77 0.09 -11.22 -2.63
C LEU A 77 1.60 -11.32 -2.84
N ARG A 78 2.36 -12.02 -1.98
CA ARG A 78 3.82 -12.24 -2.13
C ARG A 78 4.57 -10.96 -2.48
N LEU A 79 4.22 -9.86 -1.81
CA LEU A 79 4.87 -8.58 -2.00
C LEU A 79 6.29 -8.66 -1.44
N ASP A 80 7.21 -7.89 -2.01
CA ASP A 80 8.57 -7.75 -1.46
C ASP A 80 8.50 -7.02 -0.11
N ALA A 81 7.61 -6.04 0.01
CA ALA A 81 7.36 -5.29 1.23
C ALA A 81 5.98 -4.61 1.25
N GLN A 82 5.54 -4.25 2.47
CA GLN A 82 4.39 -3.39 2.73
C GLN A 82 4.83 -2.27 3.67
N ILE A 83 4.56 -1.03 3.28
CA ILE A 83 4.99 0.17 4.01
C ILE A 83 3.77 1.01 4.31
N VAL A 84 3.55 1.29 5.59
CA VAL A 84 2.44 2.14 6.03
C VAL A 84 2.96 3.50 6.44
N ILE A 85 2.35 4.55 5.88
CA ILE A 85 2.53 5.93 6.30
C ILE A 85 1.45 6.24 7.33
N HIS A 86 1.85 6.28 8.60
CA HIS A 86 0.95 6.62 9.70
C HIS A 86 0.65 8.11 9.68
N MET A 87 -0.62 8.46 9.56
CA MET A 87 -1.06 9.83 9.75
C MET A 87 -1.18 10.12 11.25
N LYS A 88 -0.80 11.33 11.67
CA LYS A 88 -1.05 11.76 13.06
C LYS A 88 -2.55 11.91 13.22
N SER A 89 -3.16 11.09 14.06
CA SER A 89 -4.54 11.29 14.49
C SER A 89 -4.63 12.66 15.19
N HIS A 90 -5.35 13.60 14.61
CA HIS A 90 -5.77 14.82 15.30
C HIS A 90 -7.01 14.47 16.15
N LEU A 91 -6.78 14.03 17.38
CA LEU A 91 -7.73 14.13 18.49
C LEU A 91 -7.33 15.31 19.37
#